data_AF-F1W336-F1
#
_entry.id   AF-F1W336-F1
#
_cell.length_a   1.000
_cell.length_b   1.000
_cell.length_c   1.000
_cell.angle_alpha   90.00
_cell.angle_beta   90.00
_cell.angle_gamma   90.00
#
_symmetry.space_group_name_H-M   'P 1'
#
loop_
_entity.id
_entity.type
_entity.pdbx_description
1 polymer ?
#
loop_
_entity_poly.entity_id
_entity_poly.type
_entity_poly.pdbx_seq_one_letter_code
_entity_poly.pdbx_strand_id
1 'polypeptide(L)' 'MEAARLAGISLPSSCRNGTCRTCLCRLHSGSVRYTVDWPGLSADEKKAGDILPCVAVPLSDVVIGEPRASRT' A
#
# COMPACT_ATOMS: atom_id res chain seq x y z
N MET A 1 -5.20 2.39 -4.50
CA MET A 1 -5.07 1.43 -5.63
C MET A 1 -5.16 2.07 -7.01
N GLU A 2 -5.96 3.10 -7.23
CA GLU A 2 -6.06 3.71 -8.56
C GLU A 2 -4.72 4.25 -9.08
N ALA A 3 -3.91 4.88 -8.22
CA ALA A 3 -2.56 5.35 -8.60
C ALA A 3 -1.64 4.24 -9.14
N ALA A 4 -1.64 3.05 -8.50
CA ALA A 4 -0.86 1.91 -8.97
C ALA A 4 -1.40 1.38 -10.32
N ARG A 5 -2.74 1.30 -10.46
CA ARG A 5 -3.39 0.87 -11.70
C ARG A 5 -3.09 1.81 -12.88
N LEU A 6 -3.10 3.12 -12.62
CA LEU A 6 -2.73 4.14 -13.61
C LEU A 6 -1.26 4.02 -14.03
N ALA A 7 -0.39 3.56 -13.12
CA ALA A 7 1.00 3.24 -13.42
C ALA A 7 1.19 1.86 -14.12
N GLY A 8 0.11 1.15 -14.45
CA GLY A 8 0.18 -0.20 -15.04
C GLY A 8 0.61 -1.28 -14.04
N ILE A 9 0.48 -1.03 -12.74
CA ILE A 9 0.88 -1.94 -11.67
C ILE A 9 -0.37 -2.57 -11.05
N SER A 10 -0.47 -3.89 -11.18
CA SER A 10 -1.49 -4.70 -10.53
C SER A 10 -0.95 -5.24 -9.19
N LEU A 11 -1.58 -4.82 -8.09
CA LEU A 11 -1.25 -5.27 -6.75
C LEU A 11 -2.26 -6.32 -6.26
N PRO A 12 -1.82 -7.37 -5.57
CA PRO A 12 -2.71 -8.37 -5.00
C PRO A 12 -3.63 -7.72 -3.95
N SER A 13 -4.93 -7.99 -4.03
CA SER A 13 -5.90 -7.43 -3.10
C SER A 13 -7.09 -8.37 -2.91
N SER A 14 -7.58 -8.48 -1.68
CA SER A 14 -8.72 -9.32 -1.33
C SER A 14 -9.81 -8.48 -0.67
N CYS A 15 -9.67 -8.16 0.62
CA CYS A 15 -10.65 -7.43 1.41
C CYS A 15 -10.83 -5.94 1.04
N ARG A 16 -9.80 -5.31 0.46
CA ARG A 16 -9.75 -3.86 0.13
C ARG A 16 -10.08 -2.88 1.27
N ASN A 17 -10.23 -3.36 2.51
CA ASN A 17 -10.52 -2.55 3.70
C ASN A 17 -9.37 -2.50 4.71
N GLY A 18 -8.18 -3.00 4.34
CA GLY A 18 -6.99 -2.93 5.20
C GLY A 18 -6.89 -3.98 6.32
N THR A 19 -7.73 -5.03 6.30
CA THR A 19 -7.76 -6.07 7.36
C THR A 19 -7.01 -7.36 6.97
N CYS A 20 -7.11 -7.77 5.70
CA CYS A 20 -6.56 -9.04 5.19
C CYS A 20 -5.05 -9.02 4.92
N ARG A 21 -4.44 -7.83 4.83
CA ARG A 21 -3.01 -7.64 4.52
C ARG A 21 -2.52 -8.23 3.18
N THR A 22 -3.41 -8.68 2.31
CA THR A 22 -3.06 -9.16 0.96
C THR A 22 -2.35 -8.09 0.13
N CYS A 23 -2.68 -6.82 0.37
CA CYS A 23 -2.15 -5.68 -0.36
C CYS A 23 -0.85 -5.12 0.27
N LEU A 24 -0.25 -5.81 1.25
CA LEU A 24 0.91 -5.34 2.01
C LEU A 24 2.11 -5.08 1.08
N CYS A 25 2.60 -3.84 1.08
CA CYS A 25 3.75 -3.42 0.30
C CYS A 25 4.73 -2.67 1.21
N ARG A 26 6.00 -2.60 0.82
CA ARG A 26 6.98 -1.78 1.53
C ARG A 26 7.19 -0.45 0.80
N LEU A 27 6.99 0.65 1.50
CA LEU A 27 7.29 2.01 1.07
C LEU A 27 8.79 2.25 1.21
N HIS A 28 9.45 2.44 0.07
CA HIS A 28 10.86 2.80 -0.01
C HIS A 28 11.07 4.31 0.00
N SER A 29 10.12 5.08 -0.53
CA SER A 29 10.21 6.55 -0.59
C SER A 29 8.85 7.20 -0.69
N GLY A 30 8.75 8.45 -0.23
CA GLY A 30 7.53 9.27 -0.27
C GLY A 30 6.69 9.20 1.01
N SER A 31 5.44 9.64 0.93
CA SER A 31 4.50 9.65 2.06
C SER A 31 3.10 9.27 1.63
N VAL A 32 2.42 8.52 2.50
CA VAL A 32 1.04 8.09 2.29
C VAL A 32 0.18 8.43 3.50
N ARG A 33 -1.11 8.69 3.26
CA ARG A 33 -2.14 8.86 4.28
C ARG A 33 -3.12 7.70 4.22
N TYR A 34 -3.48 7.14 5.35
CA TYR A 34 -4.51 6.11 5.41
C TYR A 34 -5.91 6.74 5.45
N THR A 35 -6.85 6.17 4.71
CA THR A 35 -8.27 6.55 4.76
C THR A 35 -9.00 5.90 5.92
N VAL A 36 -8.37 4.92 6.57
CA VAL A 36 -8.88 4.21 7.75
C VAL A 36 -8.04 4.59 8.96
N ASP A 37 -8.69 4.70 10.12
CA ASP A 37 -8.04 5.10 11.37
C ASP A 37 -7.06 4.03 11.87
N TRP A 38 -7.46 2.77 11.77
CA TRP A 38 -6.68 1.60 12.16
C TRP A 38 -6.54 0.60 11.01
N PRO A 39 -5.55 0.80 10.11
CA PRO A 39 -5.15 -0.27 9.20
C PRO A 39 -4.62 -1.45 10.03
N GLY A 40 -4.72 -2.68 9.52
CA GLY A 40 -4.15 -3.90 10.13
C GLY A 40 -2.61 -3.92 10.09
N LEU A 41 -1.99 -2.81 10.46
CA LEU A 41 -0.56 -2.53 10.55
C LEU A 41 -0.26 -1.97 11.94
N SER A 42 0.72 -2.55 12.59
CA SER A 42 1.28 -2.08 13.84
C SER A 42 2.08 -0.78 13.63
N ALA A 43 2.32 -0.03 14.70
CA ALA A 43 3.17 1.18 14.63
C ALA A 43 4.60 0.86 14.18
N ASP A 44 5.12 -0.32 14.54
CA ASP A 44 6.44 -0.79 14.13
C ASP A 44 6.50 -1.10 12.63
N GLU A 45 5.49 -1.80 12.10
CA GLU A 45 5.35 -2.06 10.66
C GLU A 45 5.30 -0.74 9.87
N LYS A 46 4.51 0.24 10.34
CA LYS A 46 4.48 1.58 9.73
C LYS A 46 5.87 2.25 9.73
N LYS A 47 6.67 2.07 10.80
CA LYS A 47 8.05 2.59 10.88
C LYS A 47 9.02 1.82 10.00
N ALA A 48 8.83 0.52 9.83
CA ALA A 48 9.58 -0.33 8.91
C ALA A 48 9.27 -0.02 7.43
N GLY A 49 8.27 0.85 7.18
CA GLY A 49 7.83 1.24 5.85
C GLY A 49 6.74 0.34 5.30
N ASP A 50 6.15 -0.56 6.08
CA ASP A 50 5.07 -1.41 5.61
C ASP A 50 3.75 -0.63 5.48
N ILE A 51 3.12 -0.73 4.31
CA ILE A 51 1.94 0.03 3.94
C ILE A 51 0.86 -0.85 3.30
N LEU A 52 -0.39 -0.40 3.37
CA LEU A 52 -1.55 -1.03 2.76
C LEU A 52 -2.14 -0.12 1.66
N PRO A 53 -1.62 -0.16 0.41
CA PRO A 53 -2.10 0.64 -0.73
C PRO A 53 -3.58 0.45 -1.11
N CYS A 54 -4.25 -0.56 -0.57
CA CYS A 54 -5.70 -0.68 -0.68
C CYS A 54 -6.45 0.43 0.09
N VAL A 55 -5.89 0.91 1.20
CA VAL A 55 -6.48 1.97 2.06
C VAL A 55 -5.51 3.14 2.28
N ALA A 56 -4.41 3.19 1.52
CA ALA A 56 -3.45 4.27 1.55
C ALA A 56 -3.57 5.15 0.31
N VAL A 57 -3.51 6.46 0.52
CA VAL A 57 -3.54 7.51 -0.50
C VAL A 57 -2.18 8.18 -0.51
N PRO A 58 -1.45 8.18 -1.64
CA PRO A 58 -0.18 8.90 -1.73
C PRO A 58 -0.40 10.40 -1.56
N LEU A 59 0.41 11.03 -0.72
CA LEU A 59 0.46 12.49 -0.55
C LEU A 59 1.56 13.13 -1.40
N SER A 60 2.49 12.32 -1.89
CA SER A 60 3.63 12.70 -2.72
C SER A 60 3.92 11.59 -3.73
N ASP A 61 4.96 11.79 -4.55
CA ASP A 61 5.56 10.69 -5.31
C ASP A 61 6.02 9.59 -4.33
N VAL A 62 5.61 8.35 -4.58
CA VAL A 62 5.88 7.22 -3.68
C VAL A 62 6.49 6.05 -4.44
N VAL A 63 7.52 5.46 -3.86
CA VAL A 63 8.16 4.25 -4.37
C VAL A 63 7.81 3.10 -3.44
N ILE A 64 7.14 2.08 -3.97
CA ILE A 64 6.71 0.91 -3.20
C ILE A 64 7.26 -0.36 -3.83
N GLY A 65 7.69 -1.29 -2.99
CA GLY A 65 8.16 -2.62 -3.38
C GLY A 65 7.15 -3.68 -2.96
N GLU A 66 6.70 -4.48 -3.92
CA GLU A 66 5.88 -5.67 -3.67
C GLU A 66 6.31 -6.77 -4.66
N PRO A 67 7.03 -7.82 -4.22
CA PRO A 67 7.44 -8.94 -5.09
C PRO A 67 6.27 -9.65 -5.79
N ARG A 68 5.04 -9.53 -5.29
CA ARG A 68 3.85 -10.09 -5.94
C ARG A 68 3.15 -9.14 -6.91
N ALA A 69 3.67 -7.93 -7.09
CA ALA A 69 3.13 -6.98 -8.04
C ALA A 69 3.39 -7.46 -9.47
N SER A 70 2.36 -7.46 -10.31
CA SER A 70 2.50 -7.72 -11.74
C SER A 70 2.34 -6.43 -12.53
N ARG A 71 3.18 -6.23 -13.56
CA ARG A 71 2.97 -5.16 -14.54
C ARG A 71 2.00 -5.67 -15.61
N THR A 72 0.93 -4.92 -15.85
CA THR A 72 -0.09 -5.23 -16.86
C THR A 72 0.09 -4.33 -18.07
#